data_AF-A0A950XPN0-F1
#
_entry.id   AF-A0A950XPN0-F1
#
_cell.length_a   1.000
_cell.length_b   1.000
_cell.length_c   1.000
_cell.angle_alpha   90.00
_cell.angle_beta   90.00
_cell.angle_gamma   90.00
#
_symmetry.space_group_name_H-M   'P 1'
#
loop_
_entity.id
_entity.type
_entity.pdbx_description
1 polymer ?
#
loop_
_entity_poly.entity_id
_entity_poly.type
_entity_poly.pdbx_seq_one_letter_code
_entity_poly.pdbx_strand_id
1 'polypeptide(L)'
;MNVLTAPANFGHSDCERIVVGALAQPVLAVTSLAYVAAGMAVLSWAVRIRSPLAGAAGVALVAVGAGSFAYHGPQPSWAKLAHDWPIVAAGAVYAAGLARSGRRQRWSAWAAPAGVFALGMAAYAAGRSGSPLCRPDSLWQYHGAWHVLSAAAAGWAAQAMASGPPVSVDQTG
;
A
#
# COMPACT_ATOMS: atom_id res chain seq x y z
N MET A 1 35.64 -6.34 -11.36
CA MET A 1 35.15 -5.09 -10.73
C MET A 1 34.20 -5.48 -9.61
N ASN A 2 34.73 -5.65 -8.39
CA ASN A 2 33.90 -5.89 -7.21
C ASN A 2 33.32 -4.56 -6.77
N VAL A 3 32.07 -4.30 -7.15
CA VAL A 3 31.29 -3.23 -6.53
C VAL A 3 30.94 -3.75 -5.14
N LEU A 4 31.79 -3.42 -4.16
CA LEU A 4 31.43 -3.46 -2.75
C LEU A 4 30.28 -2.46 -2.58
N THR A 5 29.06 -2.93 -2.79
CA THR A 5 27.86 -2.19 -2.40
C THR A 5 27.95 -2.06 -0.90
N ALA A 6 28.04 -0.82 -0.42
CA ALA A 6 27.80 -0.53 0.99
C ALA A 6 26.50 -1.27 1.39
N PRO A 7 26.43 -1.92 2.57
CA PRO A 7 25.20 -2.56 2.99
C PRO A 7 24.08 -1.54 2.80
N ALA A 8 23.09 -1.90 1.98
CA ALA A 8 21.97 -1.01 1.74
C ALA A 8 21.34 -0.76 3.11
N ASN A 9 21.40 0.49 3.56
CA ASN A 9 20.82 0.92 4.82
C ASN A 9 19.29 0.89 4.71
N PHE A 10 18.71 -0.30 4.88
CA PHE A 10 17.27 -0.52 4.87
C PHE A 10 16.63 -0.05 6.17
N GLY A 11 15.50 0.64 6.10
CA GLY A 11 14.64 0.91 7.26
C GLY A 11 15.20 1.87 8.33
N HIS A 12 16.39 2.46 8.16
CA HIS A 12 16.98 3.39 9.15
C HIS A 12 16.13 4.63 9.44
N SER A 13 15.22 4.93 8.53
CA SER A 13 14.33 6.06 8.65
C SER A 13 13.04 5.74 9.41
N ASP A 14 12.82 4.45 9.69
CA ASP A 14 11.70 3.95 10.46
C ASP A 14 12.05 3.96 11.94
N CYS A 15 11.05 4.12 12.79
CA CYS A 15 11.26 4.10 14.22
C CYS A 15 11.66 2.71 14.75
N GLU A 16 11.09 1.62 14.21
CA GLU A 16 11.33 0.28 14.73
C GLU A 16 12.82 -0.09 14.66
N ARG A 17 13.34 -0.59 15.80
CA ARG A 17 14.72 -1.04 15.90
C ARG A 17 14.99 -2.17 14.91
N ILE A 18 16.09 -2.04 14.18
CA ILE A 18 16.63 -3.09 13.32
C ILE A 18 17.37 -4.10 14.21
N VAL A 19 16.97 -5.37 14.17
CA VAL A 19 17.58 -6.47 14.92
C VAL A 19 18.18 -7.52 14.00
N VAL A 20 19.15 -8.28 14.50
CA VAL A 20 19.65 -9.46 13.79
C VAL A 20 18.64 -10.60 13.95
N GLY A 21 18.02 -11.02 12.85
CA GLY A 21 17.03 -12.09 12.85
C GLY A 21 16.42 -12.31 11.46
N ALA A 22 15.49 -13.26 11.36
CA ALA A 22 14.76 -13.51 10.11
C ALA A 22 13.90 -12.32 9.68
N LEU A 23 13.43 -11.52 10.64
CA LEU A 23 12.75 -10.25 10.42
C LEU A 23 13.55 -9.14 11.09
N ALA A 24 14.13 -8.25 10.30
CA ALA A 24 14.95 -7.15 10.78
C ALA A 24 14.12 -6.12 11.56
N GLN A 25 12.88 -5.89 11.15
CA GLN A 25 11.87 -5.03 11.76
C GLN A 25 10.55 -5.82 11.87
N PRO A 26 10.40 -6.67 12.90
CA PRO A 26 9.30 -7.64 13.00
C PRO A 26 7.89 -7.04 12.89
N VAL A 27 7.62 -5.91 13.55
CA VAL A 27 6.29 -5.28 13.55
C VAL A 27 5.98 -4.72 12.17
N LEU A 28 6.91 -4.01 11.55
CA LEU A 28 6.72 -3.46 10.21
C LEU A 28 6.56 -4.57 9.19
N ALA A 29 7.39 -5.62 9.24
CA ALA A 29 7.27 -6.77 8.34
C ALA A 29 5.87 -7.43 8.46
N VAL A 30 5.41 -7.75 9.66
CA VAL A 30 4.10 -8.38 9.87
C VAL A 30 2.95 -7.46 9.42
N THR A 31 3.01 -6.17 9.75
CA THR A 31 1.95 -5.22 9.36
C THR A 31 1.88 -4.98 7.85
N SER A 32 2.97 -5.16 7.10
CA SER A 32 2.96 -5.11 5.62
C SER A 32 2.03 -6.16 5.00
N LEU A 33 1.71 -7.24 5.72
CA LEU A 33 0.75 -8.26 5.27
C LEU A 33 -0.69 -7.70 5.14
N ALA A 34 -0.98 -6.54 5.73
CA ALA A 34 -2.24 -5.84 5.52
C ALA A 34 -2.47 -5.49 4.04
N TYR A 35 -1.41 -5.12 3.31
CA TYR A 35 -1.49 -4.87 1.86
C TYR A 35 -1.78 -6.16 1.09
N VAL A 36 -1.17 -7.28 1.48
CA VAL A 36 -1.42 -8.59 0.85
C VAL A 36 -2.87 -8.99 1.04
N ALA A 37 -3.39 -8.90 2.28
CA ALA A 37 -4.77 -9.22 2.59
C ALA A 37 -5.77 -8.33 1.81
N ALA A 38 -5.54 -7.01 1.82
CA ALA A 38 -6.37 -6.06 1.07
C ALA A 38 -6.30 -6.31 -0.44
N GLY A 39 -5.11 -6.54 -0.98
CA GLY A 39 -4.89 -6.82 -2.40
C GLY A 39 -5.57 -8.10 -2.85
N MET A 40 -5.49 -9.18 -2.07
CA MET A 40 -6.19 -10.43 -2.35
C MET A 40 -7.71 -10.28 -2.30
N ALA A 41 -8.24 -9.51 -1.34
CA ALA A 41 -9.67 -9.22 -1.26
C ALA A 41 -10.16 -8.41 -2.48
N VAL A 42 -9.42 -7.35 -2.85
CA VAL A 42 -9.70 -6.53 -4.05
C VAL A 42 -9.62 -7.38 -5.30
N LEU A 43 -8.59 -8.22 -5.45
CA LEU A 43 -8.40 -9.06 -6.63
C LEU A 43 -9.55 -10.07 -6.78
N SER A 44 -9.91 -10.75 -5.68
CA SER A 44 -11.03 -11.69 -5.65
C SER A 44 -12.36 -11.03 -6.03
N TRP A 45 -12.60 -9.84 -5.51
CA TRP A 45 -13.79 -9.05 -5.85
C TRP A 45 -13.76 -8.57 -7.31
N ALA A 46 -12.61 -8.05 -7.78
CA ALA A 46 -12.44 -7.54 -9.14
C ALA A 46 -12.66 -8.62 -10.21
N VAL A 47 -12.25 -9.86 -9.94
CA VAL A 47 -12.54 -11.02 -10.80
C VAL A 47 -14.04 -11.24 -10.90
N ARG A 48 -14.78 -11.19 -9.78
CA ARG A 48 -16.24 -11.38 -9.77
C ARG A 48 -16.98 -10.32 -10.59
N ILE A 49 -16.54 -9.07 -10.54
CA ILE A 49 -17.15 -7.95 -11.26
C ILE A 49 -16.50 -7.65 -12.62
N ARG A 50 -15.53 -8.47 -13.04
CA ARG A 50 -14.73 -8.33 -14.28
C ARG A 50 -14.16 -6.92 -14.48
N SER A 51 -13.60 -6.32 -13.44
CA SER A 51 -13.00 -4.99 -13.49
C SER A 51 -11.47 -5.09 -13.60
N PRO A 52 -10.86 -4.90 -14.79
CA PRO A 52 -9.42 -5.03 -14.96
C PRO A 52 -8.64 -3.99 -14.17
N LEU A 53 -9.15 -2.76 -14.04
CA LEU A 53 -8.48 -1.70 -13.29
C LEU A 53 -8.47 -1.97 -11.77
N ALA A 54 -9.56 -2.51 -11.23
CA ALA A 54 -9.58 -2.97 -9.85
C ALA A 54 -8.69 -4.20 -9.65
N GLY A 55 -8.63 -5.11 -10.63
CA GLY A 55 -7.73 -6.26 -10.60
C GLY A 55 -6.26 -5.83 -10.56
N ALA A 56 -5.87 -4.85 -11.39
CA ALA A 56 -4.54 -4.26 -11.38
C ALA A 56 -4.20 -3.62 -10.02
N ALA A 57 -5.17 -2.95 -9.39
CA ALA A 57 -4.99 -2.41 -8.04
C ALA A 57 -4.78 -3.51 -6.99
N GLY A 58 -5.51 -4.62 -7.08
CA GLY A 58 -5.32 -5.79 -6.21
C GLY A 58 -3.93 -6.42 -6.37
N VAL A 59 -3.47 -6.64 -7.60
CA VAL A 59 -2.13 -7.15 -7.89
C VAL A 59 -1.04 -6.21 -7.36
N ALA A 60 -1.18 -4.90 -7.62
CA ALA A 60 -0.23 -3.91 -7.14
C ALA A 60 -0.14 -3.91 -5.61
N LEU A 61 -1.26 -4.03 -4.90
CA LEU A 61 -1.28 -4.11 -3.43
C LEU A 61 -0.59 -5.38 -2.89
N VAL A 62 -0.83 -6.55 -3.51
CA VAL A 62 -0.12 -7.78 -3.13
C VAL A 62 1.39 -7.61 -3.33
N ALA A 63 1.81 -7.02 -4.45
CA ALA A 63 3.21 -6.76 -4.73
C ALA A 63 3.84 -5.76 -3.73
N VAL A 64 3.13 -4.69 -3.36
CA VAL A 64 3.55 -3.75 -2.30
C VAL A 64 3.73 -4.47 -0.98
N GLY A 65 2.76 -5.30 -0.58
CA GLY A 65 2.85 -6.05 0.68
C GLY A 65 4.01 -7.04 0.72
N ALA A 66 4.21 -7.81 -0.34
CA ALA A 66 5.32 -8.76 -0.46
C ALA A 66 6.69 -8.04 -0.48
N GLY A 67 6.79 -6.94 -1.24
CA GLY A 67 7.99 -6.10 -1.31
C GLY A 67 8.33 -5.46 0.03
N SER A 68 7.34 -4.91 0.73
CA SER A 68 7.48 -4.31 2.05
C SER A 68 7.82 -5.35 3.13
N PHE A 69 7.22 -6.55 3.08
CA PHE A 69 7.65 -7.65 3.94
C PHE A 69 9.11 -8.02 3.70
N ALA A 70 9.57 -8.08 2.44
CA ALA A 70 10.98 -8.35 2.14
C ALA A 70 11.92 -7.23 2.64
N TYR A 71 11.48 -5.97 2.56
CA TYR A 71 12.24 -4.78 2.99
C TYR A 71 12.38 -4.65 4.51
N HIS A 72 11.33 -4.96 5.26
CA HIS A 72 11.37 -4.89 6.73
C HIS A 72 11.77 -6.23 7.36
N GLY A 73 11.56 -7.34 6.66
CA GLY A 73 11.83 -8.68 7.15
C GLY A 73 13.26 -9.15 6.82
N PRO A 74 13.43 -10.04 5.83
CA PRO A 74 14.71 -10.70 5.53
C PRO A 74 15.78 -9.80 4.87
N GLN A 75 15.41 -8.63 4.35
CA GLN A 75 16.31 -7.65 3.74
C GLN A 75 17.33 -8.21 2.71
N PRO A 76 16.90 -9.02 1.71
CA PRO A 76 17.80 -9.43 0.64
C PRO A 76 18.29 -8.21 -0.16
N SER A 77 19.39 -8.37 -0.92
CA SER A 77 20.01 -7.27 -1.67
C SER A 77 19.07 -6.55 -2.65
N TRP A 78 18.02 -7.22 -3.12
CA TRP A 78 17.00 -6.68 -4.02
C TRP A 78 15.79 -6.04 -3.30
N ALA A 79 15.73 -6.08 -1.96
CA ALA A 79 14.55 -5.68 -1.19
C ALA A 79 14.13 -4.22 -1.46
N LYS A 80 15.08 -3.31 -1.69
CA LYS A 80 14.78 -1.91 -2.04
C LYS A 80 13.95 -1.82 -3.31
N LEU A 81 14.38 -2.54 -4.34
CA LEU A 81 13.71 -2.53 -5.65
C LEU A 81 12.34 -3.20 -5.54
N ALA A 82 12.25 -4.32 -4.83
CA ALA A 82 10.98 -5.01 -4.60
C ALA A 82 10.00 -4.17 -3.76
N HIS A 83 10.48 -3.27 -2.91
CA HIS A 83 9.65 -2.34 -2.16
C HIS A 83 9.18 -1.14 -2.99
N ASP A 84 10.12 -0.44 -3.64
CA ASP A 84 9.83 0.86 -4.24
C ASP A 84 9.04 0.74 -5.56
N TRP A 85 9.35 -0.24 -6.41
CA TRP A 85 8.70 -0.37 -7.72
C TRP A 85 7.20 -0.69 -7.64
N PRO A 86 6.74 -1.62 -6.80
CA PRO A 86 5.31 -1.84 -6.61
C PRO A 86 4.57 -0.61 -6.08
N ILE A 87 5.20 0.22 -5.24
CA ILE A 87 4.59 1.47 -4.75
C ILE A 87 4.37 2.45 -5.91
N VAL A 88 5.37 2.60 -6.79
CA VAL A 88 5.24 3.42 -8.01
C VAL A 88 4.13 2.88 -8.91
N ALA A 89 4.08 1.57 -9.12
CA ALA A 89 3.04 0.93 -9.93
C ALA A 89 1.64 1.12 -9.33
N ALA A 90 1.49 0.96 -8.01
CA ALA A 90 0.25 1.23 -7.30
C ALA A 90 -0.17 2.70 -7.50
N GLY A 91 0.76 3.65 -7.30
CA GLY A 91 0.51 5.07 -7.53
C GLY A 91 -0.03 5.36 -8.93
N ALA A 92 0.58 4.76 -9.97
CA ALA A 92 0.12 4.89 -11.35
C ALA A 92 -1.30 4.32 -11.56
N VAL A 93 -1.61 3.15 -10.99
CA VAL A 93 -2.95 2.54 -11.07
C VAL A 93 -4.01 3.42 -10.40
N TYR A 94 -3.76 3.89 -9.17
CA TYR A 94 -4.71 4.75 -8.45
C TYR A 94 -4.87 6.12 -9.12
N ALA A 95 -3.81 6.70 -9.69
CA ALA A 95 -3.89 7.92 -10.47
C ALA A 95 -4.78 7.74 -11.72
N ALA A 96 -4.61 6.63 -12.45
CA ALA A 96 -5.48 6.31 -13.60
C ALA A 96 -6.95 6.13 -13.16
N GLY A 97 -7.18 5.49 -12.03
CA GLY A 97 -8.49 5.35 -11.40
C GLY A 97 -9.15 6.67 -11.03
N LEU A 98 -8.40 7.56 -10.39
CA LEU A 98 -8.86 8.89 -10.01
C LEU A 98 -9.19 9.72 -11.24
N ALA A 99 -8.31 9.74 -12.25
CA ALA A 99 -8.54 10.44 -13.52
C ALA A 99 -9.77 9.91 -14.26
N ARG A 100 -9.99 8.59 -14.28
CA ARG A 100 -11.19 7.97 -14.86
C ARG A 100 -12.47 8.33 -14.07
N SER A 101 -12.38 8.41 -12.74
CA SER A 101 -13.49 8.81 -11.87
C SER A 101 -13.85 10.29 -12.03
N GLY A 102 -12.84 11.16 -12.16
CA GLY A 102 -13.02 12.60 -12.42
C GLY A 102 -13.70 12.85 -13.77
N ARG A 103 -13.29 12.16 -14.83
CA ARG A 103 -13.98 12.19 -16.15
C ARG A 103 -15.45 11.77 -16.09
N ARG A 104 -15.83 11.00 -15.05
CA ARG A 104 -17.21 10.55 -14.80
C ARG A 104 -17.93 11.37 -13.73
N GLN A 105 -17.33 12.47 -13.26
CA GLN A 105 -17.83 13.32 -12.17
C GLN A 105 -18.08 12.59 -10.83
N ARG A 106 -17.32 11.53 -10.55
CA ARG A 106 -17.45 10.69 -9.32
C ARG A 106 -16.34 10.95 -8.30
N TRP A 107 -15.84 12.18 -8.22
CA TRP A 107 -14.74 12.57 -7.33
C TRP A 107 -15.09 12.42 -5.84
N SER A 108 -16.35 12.62 -5.46
CA SER A 108 -16.81 12.47 -4.07
C SER A 108 -16.60 11.06 -3.50
N ALA A 109 -16.62 10.02 -4.36
CA ALA A 109 -16.34 8.64 -3.95
C ALA A 109 -14.90 8.42 -3.44
N TRP A 110 -14.00 9.37 -3.68
CA TRP A 110 -12.61 9.32 -3.24
C TRP A 110 -12.35 10.08 -1.93
N ALA A 111 -13.31 10.88 -1.45
CA ALA A 111 -13.08 11.75 -0.29
C ALA A 111 -12.76 10.95 0.98
N ALA A 112 -13.55 9.91 1.26
CA ALA A 112 -13.34 9.09 2.44
C ALA A 112 -12.04 8.26 2.41
N PRO A 113 -11.71 7.51 1.33
CA PRO A 113 -10.41 6.83 1.27
C PRO A 113 -9.24 7.81 1.27
N ALA A 114 -9.36 9.00 0.68
CA ALA A 114 -8.33 10.04 0.78
C ALA A 114 -8.12 10.53 2.22
N GLY A 115 -9.20 10.69 2.99
CA GLY A 115 -9.12 11.02 4.41
C GLY A 115 -8.39 9.95 5.23
N VAL A 116 -8.72 8.67 5.02
CA VAL A 116 -8.02 7.53 5.68
C VAL A 116 -6.55 7.48 5.28
N PHE A 117 -6.23 7.72 4.01
CA PHE A 117 -4.85 7.80 3.54
C PHE A 117 -4.09 8.95 4.19
N ALA A 118 -4.71 10.12 4.34
CA ALA A 118 -4.10 11.28 5.00
C ALA A 118 -3.79 10.98 6.48
N LEU A 119 -4.70 10.30 7.20
CA LEU A 119 -4.45 9.78 8.55
C LEU A 119 -3.26 8.82 8.57
N GLY A 120 -3.17 7.92 7.59
CA GLY A 120 -2.02 7.05 7.41
C GLY A 120 -0.72 7.83 7.23
N MET A 121 -0.71 8.88 6.41
CA MET A 121 0.49 9.70 6.18
C MET A 121 0.91 10.46 7.44
N ALA A 122 -0.05 10.94 8.24
CA ALA A 122 0.24 11.51 9.54
C ALA A 122 0.89 10.48 10.49
N ALA A 123 0.39 9.23 10.51
CA ALA A 123 1.01 8.15 11.27
C ALA A 123 2.44 7.86 10.76
N TYR A 124 2.64 7.73 9.45
CA TYR A 124 3.97 7.53 8.88
C TYR A 124 4.95 8.63 9.31
N ALA A 125 4.54 9.90 9.22
CA ALA A 125 5.36 11.04 9.65
C ALA A 125 5.69 11.00 11.15
N ALA A 126 4.70 10.66 11.99
CA ALA A 126 4.88 10.51 13.43
C ALA A 126 5.81 9.34 13.80
N GLY A 127 5.88 8.31 12.96
CA GLY A 127 6.67 7.09 13.14
C GLY A 127 8.09 7.11 12.56
N ARG A 128 8.58 8.26 12.12
CA ARG A 128 9.97 8.41 11.62
C ARG A 128 10.97 8.34 12.78
N SER A 129 12.17 7.81 12.53
CA SER A 129 13.20 7.67 13.58
C SER A 129 13.62 8.96 14.29
N GLY A 130 13.50 10.12 13.62
CA GLY A 130 13.77 11.43 14.21
C GLY A 130 12.60 12.09 14.96
N SER A 131 11.44 11.43 15.01
CA SER A 131 10.23 11.98 15.66
C SER A 131 10.30 11.89 17.19
N PRO A 132 9.79 12.88 17.94
CA PRO A 132 9.69 12.78 19.41
C PRO A 132 8.72 11.68 19.87
N LEU A 133 7.88 11.17 18.98
CA LEU A 133 6.96 10.06 19.25
C LEU A 133 7.59 8.68 19.00
N CYS A 134 8.82 8.63 18.46
CA CYS A 134 9.47 7.37 18.17
C CYS A 134 9.84 6.62 19.46
N ARG A 135 9.32 5.39 19.58
CA ARG A 135 9.74 4.40 20.57
C ARG A 135 10.18 3.12 19.84
N PRO A 136 11.50 2.89 19.67
CA PRO A 136 12.01 1.84 18.79
C PRO A 136 11.66 0.42 19.23
N ASP A 137 11.37 0.24 20.52
CA ASP A 137 11.14 -1.06 21.15
C ASP A 137 9.65 -1.35 21.37
N SER A 138 8.78 -0.43 20.95
CA SER A 138 7.32 -0.54 21.08
C SER A 138 6.74 -1.52 20.07
N LEU A 139 5.80 -2.36 20.49
CA LEU A 139 4.96 -3.14 19.57
C LEU A 139 3.96 -2.25 18.81
N TRP A 140 3.63 -1.09 19.37
CA TRP A 140 2.80 -0.08 18.72
C TRP A 140 3.69 0.84 17.89
N GLN A 141 3.84 0.49 16.62
CA GLN A 141 4.59 1.27 15.62
C GLN A 141 3.63 2.10 14.76
N TYR A 142 3.85 3.42 14.70
CA TYR A 142 3.07 4.31 13.83
C TYR A 142 3.26 3.98 12.34
N HIS A 143 4.44 3.49 11.93
CA HIS A 143 4.65 2.99 10.58
C HIS A 143 3.80 1.71 10.32
N GLY A 144 3.63 0.85 11.32
CA GLY A 144 2.68 -0.27 11.24
C GLY A 144 1.22 0.21 11.07
N ALA A 145 0.82 1.29 11.75
CA ALA A 145 -0.49 1.92 11.52
C ALA A 145 -0.62 2.50 10.11
N TRP A 146 0.45 3.07 9.55
CA TRP A 146 0.50 3.50 8.14
C TRP A 146 0.20 2.34 7.18
N HIS A 147 0.80 1.16 7.38
CA HIS A 147 0.53 -0.02 6.55
C HIS A 147 -0.96 -0.35 6.52
N VAL A 148 -1.58 -0.45 7.70
CA VAL A 148 -3.00 -0.82 7.83
C VAL A 148 -3.91 0.25 7.22
N LEU A 149 -3.70 1.53 7.56
CA LEU A 149 -4.55 2.63 7.10
C LEU A 149 -4.46 2.83 5.59
N SER A 150 -3.26 2.80 5.01
CA SER A 150 -3.08 2.96 3.56
C SER A 150 -3.56 1.73 2.79
N ALA A 151 -3.41 0.51 3.30
CA ALA A 151 -4.00 -0.70 2.71
C ALA A 151 -5.54 -0.62 2.68
N ALA A 152 -6.15 -0.19 3.79
CA ALA A 152 -7.59 0.01 3.88
C ALA A 152 -8.09 1.11 2.92
N ALA A 153 -7.40 2.26 2.90
CA ALA A 153 -7.71 3.36 1.99
C ALA A 153 -7.63 2.92 0.52
N ALA A 154 -6.58 2.18 0.15
CA ALA A 154 -6.40 1.65 -1.20
C ALA A 154 -7.49 0.64 -1.58
N GLY A 155 -7.78 -0.32 -0.68
CA GLY A 155 -8.87 -1.28 -0.88
C GLY A 155 -10.24 -0.62 -1.06
N TRP A 156 -10.53 0.44 -0.32
CA TRP A 156 -11.74 1.23 -0.48
C TRP A 156 -11.74 2.03 -1.79
N ALA A 157 -10.63 2.70 -2.13
CA ALA A 157 -10.49 3.42 -3.39
C ALA A 157 -10.66 2.52 -4.62
N ALA A 158 -10.30 1.24 -4.54
CA ALA A 158 -10.56 0.26 -5.59
C ALA A 158 -12.06 0.11 -5.93
N GLN A 159 -12.95 0.32 -4.95
CA GLN A 159 -14.40 0.31 -5.16
C GLN A 159 -14.87 1.53 -5.97
N ALA A 160 -14.29 2.69 -5.68
CA ALA A 160 -14.56 3.93 -6.42
C ALA A 160 -14.18 3.79 -7.91
N MET A 161 -13.09 3.08 -8.20
CA MET A 161 -12.60 2.79 -9.56
C MET A 161 -13.50 1.83 -10.36
N ALA A 162 -14.05 0.79 -9.73
CA ALA A 162 -14.75 -0.28 -10.44
C ALA A 162 -16.23 0.02 -10.75
N SER A 163 -16.85 0.93 -9.99
CA SER A 163 -18.25 1.28 -10.17
C SER A 163 -18.44 2.05 -11.50
N GLY A 164 -18.89 1.36 -12.54
CA GLY A 164 -19.62 1.95 -13.67
C GLY A 164 -21.10 1.57 -13.57
N PRO A 165 -22.05 2.41 -14.00
CA PRO A 165 -23.44 2.00 -14.01
C PRO A 165 -23.63 0.81 -14.97
N PRO A 166 -24.58 -0.10 -14.71
CA PRO A 166 -25.08 -0.96 -15.78
C PRO A 166 -25.59 -0.06 -16.90
N VAL A 167 -25.32 -0.43 -18.15
CA VAL A 167 -25.97 0.19 -19.30
C VAL A 167 -27.48 0.04 -19.07
N SER A 168 -28.18 1.15 -18.84
CA SER A 168 -29.62 1.19 -18.93
C SER A 168 -29.96 0.86 -20.38
N VAL A 169 -30.41 -0.37 -20.61
CA VAL A 169 -31.10 -0.72 -21.84
C VAL A 169 -32.33 0.16 -21.87
N ASP A 170 -32.32 1.11 -22.78
CA ASP A 170 -33.47 1.94 -23.11
C ASP A 170 -34.59 1.00 -23.53
N GLN A 171 -35.62 0.86 -22.69
CA GLN A 171 -36.87 0.23 -23.11
C GLN A 171 -37.71 1.31 -23.78
N THR A 172 -37.45 1.50 -25.07
CA THR A 172 -38.46 2.03 -25.98
C THR A 172 -39.45 0.91 -26.27
N GLY A 173 -40.63 1.02 -25.67
CA GLY A 173 -41.81 0.20 -25.93
C GLY A 173 -43.06 0.98 -25.52
#